data_AF-A0A931U6X0-F1
#
_entry.id   AF-A0A931U6X0-F1
#
_cell.length_a   1.000
_cell.length_b   1.000
_cell.length_c   1.000
_cell.angle_alpha   90.00
_cell.angle_beta   90.00
_cell.angle_gamma   90.00
#
_symmetry.space_group_name_H-M   'P 1'
#
loop_
_entity.id
_entity.type
_entity.pdbx_description
1 polymer ?
#
loop_
_entity_poly.entity_id
_entity_poly.type
_entity_poly.pdbx_seq_one_letter_code
_entity_poly.pdbx_strand_id
1 'polypeptide(L)' 'QRLLSYLKPDRVLVMKDGEIVREGGIEVVEELEKRGYQTAGKSV' A
#
# COMPACT_ATOMS: atom_id res chain seq x y z
N GLN A 1 5.37 -5.24 16.03
CA GLN A 1 5.43 -3.81 15.63
C GLN A 1 5.87 -3.75 14.17
N ARG A 2 5.26 -2.91 13.32
CA ARG A 2 5.56 -2.87 11.88
C ARG A 2 6.61 -1.80 11.58
N LEU A 3 7.45 -2.04 10.58
CA LEU A 3 8.55 -1.14 10.18
C LEU A 3 8.04 0.28 9.82
N LEU A 4 6.87 0.35 9.19
CA LEU A 4 6.22 1.60 8.77
C LEU A 4 5.69 2.45 9.94
N SER A 5 5.67 1.91 11.16
CA SER A 5 5.37 2.70 12.36
C SER A 5 6.55 3.56 12.81
N TYR A 6 7.75 3.28 12.32
CA TYR A 6 8.99 4.01 12.65
C TYR A 6 9.50 4.89 11.52
N LEU A 7 9.07 4.61 10.29
CA LEU A 7 9.45 5.33 9.09
C LEU A 7 8.19 5.83 8.42
N LYS A 8 8.09 7.15 8.25
CA LYS A 8 7.01 7.79 7.49
C LYS A 8 7.44 7.86 6.01
N PRO A 9 6.91 7.02 5.13
CA PRO A 9 7.24 7.09 3.71
C PRO A 9 6.59 8.31 3.06
N ASP A 10 7.31 8.97 2.16
CA ASP A 10 6.77 10.02 1.30
C ASP A 10 5.97 9.44 0.12
N ARG A 11 6.37 8.24 -0.35
CA ARG A 11 5.68 7.50 -1.40
C ARG A 11 5.62 6.02 -1.06
N VAL A 12 4.49 5.42 -1.40
CA VAL A 12 4.15 4.02 -1.22
C VAL A 12 3.65 3.50 -2.56
N LEU A 13 4.28 2.44 -3.04
CA LEU A 13 3.92 1.75 -4.27
C LEU A 13 3.50 0.33 -3.91
N VAL A 14 2.31 -0.07 -4.32
CA VAL A 14 1.79 -1.41 -4.09
C VAL A 14 1.95 -2.20 -5.39
N MET A 15 2.69 -3.28 -5.30
CA MET A 15 2.92 -4.19 -6.41
C MET A 15 2.08 -5.45 -6.26
N LYS A 16 1.53 -5.92 -7.38
CA LYS A 16 0.87 -7.20 -7.49
C LYS A 16 1.18 -7.80 -8.87
N ASP A 17 1.54 -9.08 -8.89
CA ASP A 17 1.84 -9.83 -10.12
C ASP A 17 2.88 -9.15 -11.04
N GLY A 18 3.86 -8.46 -10.45
CA GLY A 18 4.94 -7.78 -11.16
C GLY A 18 4.60 -6.37 -11.64
N GLU A 19 3.37 -5.89 -11.43
CA GLU A 19 2.91 -4.56 -11.84
C GLU A 19 2.61 -3.66 -10.63
N ILE A 20 2.74 -2.34 -10.83
CA ILE A 20 2.29 -1.36 -9.85
C ILE A 20 0.78 -1.19 -10.03
N VAL A 21 0.04 -1.61 -9.03
CA VAL A 21 -1.43 -1.59 -9.06
C VAL A 21 -2.00 -0.44 -8.23
N ARG A 22 -1.19 0.19 -7.38
CA ARG A 22 -1.55 1.39 -6.62
C ARG A 22 -0.34 2.21 -6.22
N GLU A 23 -0.49 3.53 -6.20
CA GLU A 23 0.48 4.45 -5.60
C GLU A 23 -0.21 5.46 -4.67
N GLY A 24 0.55 6.01 -3.73
CA GLY A 24 0.10 7.08 -2.83
C GLY A 24 1.10 7.33 -1.71
N GLY A 25 0.68 8.03 -0.66
CA GLY A 25 1.46 8.25 0.55
C GLY A 25 1.12 7.26 1.67
N ILE A 26 1.30 7.70 2.92
CA ILE A 26 1.06 6.90 4.12
C ILE A 26 -0.39 6.42 4.25
N GLU A 27 -1.35 7.12 3.63
CA GLU A 27 -2.75 6.74 3.58
C GLU A 27 -2.98 5.36 2.94
N VAL A 28 -2.13 4.97 1.99
CA VAL A 28 -2.17 3.64 1.36
C VAL A 28 -1.83 2.56 2.38
N VAL A 29 -0.88 2.82 3.28
CA VAL A 29 -0.52 1.89 4.36
C VAL A 29 -1.71 1.70 5.29
N GLU A 30 -2.29 2.78 5.78
CA GLU A 30 -3.44 2.73 6.70
C GLU A 30 -4.63 1.97 6.11
N GLU A 31 -4.90 2.16 4.81
CA GLU A 31 -5.97 1.45 4.13
C GLU A 31 -5.67 -0.04 3.98
N LEU A 32 -4.43 -0.40 3.64
CA LEU A 32 -3.99 -1.79 3.56
C LEU A 32 -4.05 -2.49 4.93
N GLU A 33 -3.76 -1.78 6.02
CA GLU A 33 -3.90 -2.34 7.37
C GLU A 33 -5.37 -2.62 7.72
N LYS A 34 -6.29 -1.74 7.30
CA LYS A 34 -7.73 -1.84 7.59
C LYS A 34 -8.47 -2.83 6.69
N ARG A 35 -8.12 -2.89 5.40
CA ARG A 35 -8.85 -3.63 4.37
C ARG A 35 -8.12 -4.87 3.85
N GLY A 36 -6.84 -5.02 4.20
CA GLY A 36 -5.97 -6.07 3.67
C GLY A 36 -5.51 -5.80 2.24
N TYR A 37 -4.57 -6.62 1.76
CA TYR A 37 -3.93 -6.46 0.43
C TYR A 37 -4.85 -6.72 -0.77
N GLN A 38 -6.09 -7.19 -0.54
CA GLN A 38 -7.03 -7.55 -1.61
C GLN A 38 -7.54 -6.33 -2.39
N THR A 39 -7.56 -5.13 -1.79
CA THR A 39 -8.04 -3.91 -2.45
C THR A 39 -7.08 -3.36 -3.49
N ALA A 40 -5.83 -3.83 -3.52
CA ALA A 40 -4.83 -3.37 -4.48
C ALA A 40 -5.07 -3.87 -5.91
N GLY A 41 -6.02 -4.78 -6.15
CA GLY A 41 -6.18 -5.46 -7.45
C GLY A 41 -7.44 -5.12 -8.24
N LYS A 42 -7.86 -3.86 -8.32
CA LYS A 42 -8.87 -3.44 -9.32
C LYS A 42 -8.19 -2.67 -10.44
N SER A 43 -7.56 -3.41 -11.35
CA SER A 43 -7.43 -2.94 -12.73
C SER A 43 -8.84 -2.99 -13.34
N VAL A 44 -9.22 -1.88 -13.97
CA VAL A 44 -10.39 -1.78 -14.85
C VAL A 44 -10.29 -2.82 -15.96
#